data_AF-A0A972D8W8-F1
#
_entry.id   AF-A0A972D8W8-F1
#
_cell.length_a   1.000
_cell.length_b   1.000
_cell.length_c   1.000
_cell.angle_alpha   90.00
_cell.angle_beta   90.00
_cell.angle_gamma   90.00
#
_symmetry.space_group_name_H-M   'P 1'
#
loop_
_entity.id
_entity.type
_entity.pdbx_description
1 polymer ?
#
loop_
_entity_poly.entity_id
_entity_poly.type
_entity_poly.pdbx_seq_one_letter_code
_entity_poly.pdbx_strand_id
1 'polypeptide(L)'
;MTTNDSLDEVTQAIVDRALRRYEGWRRQVHERTDRGYAKLLAVEWIAGIVFALVISPYAWEGRERTLHQHVFLAAGLGAMIVSLPIFLAWKRPGEAVTRHVIAAAQMMMSALFIHLTGGRIETHFHIFGSLAFLSFYLDWKVIVTAIAVTVADHFFRGIYYPESIYGVLLPDEFRFLEHGAWVLFCGFFLVRHANKTSKAWLTFAEEGGMLEAISEVEWRERSVLEREAMERAKAEGA
;
A
#
# COMPACT_ATOMS: atom_id res chain seq x y z
N MET A 1 20.82 -24.29 37.27
CA MET A 1 20.41 -24.21 35.85
C MET A 1 20.41 -25.63 35.33
N THR A 2 19.22 -26.16 35.08
CA THR A 2 19.05 -27.55 34.62
C THR A 2 19.22 -27.62 33.10
N THR A 3 19.53 -28.79 32.57
CA THR A 3 19.63 -29.03 31.10
C THR A 3 18.35 -28.60 30.38
N ASN A 4 17.19 -28.73 31.04
CA ASN A 4 15.89 -28.31 30.53
C ASN A 4 15.80 -26.78 30.34
N ASP A 5 16.30 -26.01 31.31
CA ASP A 5 16.34 -24.54 31.22
C ASP A 5 17.18 -24.07 30.01
N SER A 6 18.27 -24.78 29.70
CA SER A 6 19.15 -24.43 28.58
C SER A 6 18.57 -24.74 27.20
N LEU A 7 17.69 -25.75 27.09
CA LEU A 7 17.03 -26.11 25.83
C LEU A 7 15.86 -25.17 25.53
N ASP A 8 15.16 -24.73 26.57
CA ASP A 8 14.12 -23.71 26.46
C ASP A 8 14.71 -22.36 26.01
N GLU A 9 15.86 -21.95 26.56
CA GLU A 9 16.57 -20.74 26.14
C GLU A 9 17.00 -20.79 24.67
N VAL A 10 17.51 -21.92 24.20
CA VAL A 10 17.92 -22.11 22.80
C VAL A 10 16.72 -22.03 21.87
N THR A 11 15.61 -22.68 22.24
CA THR A 11 14.35 -22.65 21.49
C THR A 11 13.83 -21.22 21.34
N GLN A 12 13.76 -20.47 22.45
CA GLN A 12 13.33 -19.07 22.44
C GLN A 12 14.24 -18.21 21.56
N ALA A 13 15.57 -18.37 21.67
CA ALA A 13 16.52 -17.60 20.87
C ALA A 13 16.37 -17.82 19.36
N ILE A 14 16.04 -19.05 18.94
CA ILE A 14 15.82 -19.40 17.53
C ILE A 14 14.50 -18.81 17.01
N VAL A 15 13.41 -18.94 17.77
CA VAL A 15 12.11 -18.37 17.43
C VAL A 15 12.19 -16.83 17.34
N ASP A 16 12.84 -16.19 18.32
CA ASP A 16 13.07 -14.75 18.32
C ASP A 16 13.87 -14.29 17.10
N ARG A 17 14.86 -15.09 16.68
CA ARG A 17 15.63 -14.82 15.46
C ARG A 17 14.74 -14.90 14.22
N ALA A 18 13.83 -15.87 14.14
CA ALA A 18 12.89 -15.98 13.03
C ALA A 18 11.92 -14.78 12.98
N LEU A 19 11.42 -14.34 14.14
CA LEU A 19 10.57 -13.15 14.25
C LEU A 19 11.30 -11.87 13.83
N ARG A 20 12.57 -11.69 14.23
CA ARG A 20 13.39 -10.56 13.76
C ARG A 20 13.58 -10.56 12.24
N ARG A 21 13.75 -11.74 11.61
CA ARG A 21 13.81 -11.86 10.15
C ARG A 21 12.48 -11.42 9.51
N TYR A 22 11.35 -11.82 10.08
CA TYR A 22 10.02 -11.38 9.63
C TYR A 22 9.83 -9.86 9.74
N GLU A 23 10.22 -9.25 10.87
CA GLU A 23 10.16 -7.80 11.02
C GLU A 23 11.05 -7.07 10.00
N GLY A 24 12.24 -7.60 9.76
CA GLY A 24 13.15 -7.10 8.73
C GLY A 24 12.54 -7.19 7.33
N TRP A 25 11.92 -8.31 6.98
CA TRP A 25 11.20 -8.49 5.72
C TRP A 25 10.04 -7.51 5.58
N ARG A 26 9.19 -7.38 6.61
CA ARG A 26 8.04 -6.48 6.61
C ARG A 26 8.46 -5.03 6.42
N ARG A 27 9.55 -4.62 7.08
CA ARG A 27 10.15 -3.29 6.88
C ARG A 27 10.64 -3.10 5.44
N GLN A 28 11.33 -4.09 4.86
CA GLN A 28 11.77 -4.03 3.47
C GLN A 28 10.60 -3.91 2.48
N VAL A 29 9.49 -4.62 2.71
CA VAL A 29 8.27 -4.47 1.91
C VAL A 29 7.81 -3.02 1.94
N HIS A 30 7.66 -2.43 3.13
CA HIS A 30 7.22 -1.03 3.24
C HIS A 30 8.19 -0.05 2.55
N GLU A 31 9.49 -0.17 2.81
CA GLU A 31 10.50 0.74 2.24
C GLU A 31 10.56 0.66 0.71
N ARG A 32 10.44 -0.55 0.13
CA ARG A 32 10.39 -0.73 -1.32
C ARG A 32 9.12 -0.14 -1.91
N THR A 33 7.98 -0.38 -1.27
CA THR A 33 6.69 0.16 -1.71
C THR A 33 6.67 1.68 -1.62
N ASP A 34 7.18 2.29 -0.55
CA ASP A 34 7.31 3.76 -0.41
C ASP A 34 8.10 4.37 -1.57
N ARG A 35 9.26 3.79 -1.90
CA ARG A 35 10.12 4.25 -3.01
C ARG A 35 9.47 4.03 -4.37
N GLY A 36 8.70 2.96 -4.52
CA GLY A 36 7.89 2.70 -5.72
C GLY A 36 6.85 3.80 -5.92
N TYR A 37 6.11 4.13 -4.85
CA TYR A 37 5.12 5.21 -4.88
C TYR A 37 5.73 6.58 -5.14
N ALA A 38 6.90 6.89 -4.60
CA ALA A 38 7.56 8.16 -4.88
C ALA A 38 7.80 8.36 -6.39
N LYS A 39 8.19 7.31 -7.10
CA LYS A 39 8.35 7.32 -8.56
C LYS A 39 6.99 7.40 -9.27
N LEU A 40 6.02 6.61 -8.83
CA LEU A 40 4.67 6.59 -9.39
C LEU A 40 4.02 7.98 -9.30
N LEU A 41 4.01 8.60 -8.12
CA LEU A 41 3.46 9.93 -7.88
C LEU A 41 4.14 11.01 -8.73
N ALA A 42 5.46 10.92 -8.93
CA ALA A 42 6.17 11.85 -9.82
C ALA A 42 5.72 11.69 -11.28
N VAL A 43 5.52 10.45 -11.74
CA VAL A 43 5.01 10.16 -13.09
C VAL A 43 3.56 10.60 -13.23
N GLU A 44 2.71 10.33 -12.24
CA GLU A 44 1.31 10.77 -12.20
C GLU A 44 1.19 12.28 -12.20
N TRP A 45 2.06 13.00 -11.49
CA TRP A 45 2.08 14.45 -11.53
C TRP A 45 2.34 14.99 -12.94
N ILE A 46 3.34 14.44 -13.63
CA ILE A 46 3.63 14.78 -15.04
C ILE A 46 2.43 14.42 -15.93
N ALA A 47 1.83 13.23 -15.74
CA ALA A 47 0.64 12.82 -16.48
C ALA A 47 -0.55 13.78 -16.24
N GLY A 48 -0.71 14.31 -15.03
CA GLY A 48 -1.71 15.33 -14.71
C GLY A 48 -1.50 16.62 -15.51
N ILE A 49 -0.25 17.08 -15.65
CA ILE A 49 0.06 18.24 -16.51
C ILE A 49 -0.29 17.93 -17.97
N VAL A 50 0.01 16.72 -18.44
CA VAL A 50 -0.37 16.29 -19.81
C VAL A 50 -1.90 16.24 -19.97
N PHE A 51 -2.64 15.73 -18.98
CA PHE A 51 -4.11 15.71 -18.99
C PHE A 51 -4.68 17.13 -19.04
N ALA A 52 -4.10 18.06 -18.27
CA ALA A 52 -4.48 19.47 -18.30
C ALA A 52 -4.29 20.12 -19.69
N LEU A 53 -3.24 19.74 -20.41
CA LEU A 53 -2.93 20.27 -21.74
C LEU A 53 -3.76 19.64 -22.86
N VAL A 54 -4.01 18.33 -22.77
CA VAL A 54 -4.54 17.54 -23.89
C VAL A 54 -6.00 17.18 -23.73
N ILE A 55 -6.43 16.80 -22.52
CA ILE A 55 -7.77 16.25 -22.27
C ILE A 55 -8.70 17.31 -21.72
N SER A 56 -8.25 18.02 -20.68
CA SER A 56 -9.07 18.97 -19.93
C SER A 56 -9.75 20.04 -20.78
N PRO A 57 -9.13 20.62 -21.84
CA PRO A 57 -9.78 21.62 -22.69
C PRO A 57 -11.03 21.13 -23.43
N TYR A 58 -11.21 19.82 -23.52
CA TYR A 58 -12.32 19.16 -24.21
C TYR A 58 -13.21 18.33 -23.28
N ALA A 59 -12.86 18.26 -21.98
CA ALA A 59 -13.47 17.30 -21.06
C ALA A 59 -14.69 17.86 -20.32
N TRP A 60 -14.78 19.18 -20.18
CA TRP A 60 -15.86 19.86 -19.47
C TRP A 60 -17.01 20.23 -20.41
N GLU A 61 -18.25 19.96 -20.00
CA GLU A 61 -19.44 20.29 -20.78
C GLU A 61 -19.74 21.80 -20.73
N GLY A 62 -19.87 22.44 -21.89
CA GLY A 62 -20.72 23.62 -22.02
C GLY A 62 -20.14 25.04 -21.96
N ARG A 63 -18.83 25.32 -21.81
CA ARG A 63 -18.28 26.71 -22.02
C ARG A 63 -16.75 26.80 -21.98
N GLU A 64 -16.18 27.48 -22.99
CA GLU A 64 -14.80 27.98 -23.20
C GLU A 64 -13.59 27.09 -22.82
N ARG A 65 -12.64 26.94 -23.77
CA ARG A 65 -11.36 26.26 -23.55
C ARG A 65 -10.48 27.06 -22.60
N THR A 66 -10.46 26.72 -21.31
CA THR A 66 -9.59 27.36 -20.31
C THR A 66 -8.35 26.51 -20.01
N LEU A 67 -7.33 26.67 -20.85
CA LEU A 67 -6.04 25.97 -20.66
C LEU A 67 -5.33 26.39 -19.37
N HIS A 68 -5.33 27.68 -19.07
CA HIS A 68 -4.49 28.24 -18.01
C HIS A 68 -4.85 27.70 -16.63
N GLN A 69 -6.13 27.61 -16.28
CA GLN A 69 -6.58 27.20 -14.94
C GLN A 69 -6.23 25.73 -14.64
N HIS A 70 -6.55 24.82 -15.55
CA HIS A 70 -6.28 23.39 -15.36
C HIS A 70 -4.78 23.09 -15.33
N VAL A 71 -3.97 23.80 -16.12
CA VAL A 71 -2.50 23.66 -16.08
C VAL A 71 -1.93 24.19 -14.77
N PHE A 72 -2.38 25.34 -14.27
CA PHE A 72 -1.95 25.84 -12.95
C PHE A 72 -2.36 24.91 -11.82
N LEU A 73 -3.56 24.32 -11.89
CA LEU A 73 -4.01 23.34 -10.93
C LEU A 73 -3.14 22.07 -10.99
N ALA A 74 -2.97 21.48 -12.17
CA ALA A 74 -2.16 20.27 -12.34
C ALA A 74 -0.70 20.48 -11.90
N ALA A 75 -0.09 21.60 -12.26
CA ALA A 75 1.28 21.93 -11.87
C ALA A 75 1.37 22.26 -10.38
N GLY A 76 0.59 23.22 -9.88
CA GLY A 76 0.69 23.76 -8.52
C GLY A 76 0.09 22.85 -7.45
N LEU A 77 -1.19 22.49 -7.59
CA LEU A 77 -1.85 21.57 -6.64
C LEU A 77 -1.24 20.17 -6.74
N GLY A 78 -0.92 19.70 -7.94
CA GLY A 78 -0.20 18.43 -8.13
C GLY A 78 1.15 18.43 -7.41
N ALA A 79 1.97 19.47 -7.57
CA ALA A 79 3.24 19.60 -6.86
C ALA A 79 3.06 19.61 -5.34
N MET A 80 2.04 20.34 -4.85
CA MET A 80 1.71 20.35 -3.42
C MET A 80 1.38 18.96 -2.91
N ILE A 81 0.52 18.21 -3.62
CA ILE A 81 0.11 16.84 -3.26
C ILE A 81 1.31 15.90 -3.20
N VAL A 82 2.20 15.92 -4.21
CA VAL A 82 3.28 14.93 -4.32
C VAL A 82 4.55 15.29 -3.54
N SER A 83 4.75 16.56 -3.18
CA SER A 83 5.99 17.02 -2.52
C SER A 83 6.27 16.31 -1.19
N LEU A 84 5.29 16.29 -0.28
CA LEU A 84 5.42 15.67 1.04
C LEU A 84 5.62 14.14 1.00
N PRO A 85 4.79 13.34 0.30
CA PRO A 85 5.00 11.89 0.24
C PRO A 85 6.33 11.51 -0.41
N ILE A 86 6.77 12.21 -1.46
CA ILE A 86 8.08 11.96 -2.09
C ILE A 86 9.22 12.26 -1.11
N PHE A 87 9.13 13.39 -0.40
CA PHE A 87 10.11 13.74 0.62
C PHE A 87 10.19 12.70 1.74
N LEU A 88 9.04 12.25 2.25
CA LEU A 88 8.98 11.23 3.31
C LEU A 88 9.43 9.86 2.83
N ALA A 89 9.11 9.45 1.60
CA ALA A 89 9.60 8.21 1.01
C ALA A 89 11.13 8.18 0.87
N TRP A 90 11.77 9.35 0.74
CA TRP A 90 13.23 9.45 0.74
C TRP A 90 13.83 9.52 2.15
N LYS A 91 13.25 10.32 3.05
CA LYS A 91 13.83 10.59 4.38
C LYS A 91 13.43 9.59 5.46
N ARG A 92 12.22 9.05 5.38
CA ARG A 92 11.60 8.19 6.40
C ARG A 92 10.91 6.96 5.79
N PRO A 93 11.60 6.19 4.93
CA PRO A 93 11.00 4.99 4.34
C PRO A 93 10.72 3.94 5.44
N GLY A 94 9.63 3.20 5.27
CA GLY A 94 9.15 2.16 6.18
C GLY A 94 8.28 2.65 7.34
N GLU A 95 8.26 3.97 7.60
CA GLU A 95 7.47 4.55 8.69
C GLU A 95 5.96 4.53 8.39
N ALA A 96 5.15 4.46 9.45
CA ALA A 96 3.70 4.49 9.32
C ALA A 96 3.20 5.79 8.71
N VAL A 97 3.74 6.92 9.16
CA VAL A 97 3.36 8.23 8.65
C VAL A 97 3.60 8.32 7.15
N THR A 98 4.75 7.84 6.66
CA THR A 98 5.11 7.87 5.23
C THR A 98 4.06 7.17 4.36
N ARG A 99 3.72 5.91 4.66
CA ARG A 99 2.74 5.15 3.87
C ARG A 99 1.31 5.70 3.97
N HIS A 100 0.92 6.30 5.10
CA HIS A 100 -0.38 6.96 5.22
C HIS A 100 -0.44 8.27 4.42
N VAL A 101 0.63 9.07 4.43
CA VAL A 101 0.74 10.27 3.60
C VAL A 101 0.74 9.91 2.11
N ILE A 102 1.44 8.84 1.72
CA ILE A 102 1.41 8.32 0.35
C ILE A 102 -0.02 7.89 -0.05
N ALA A 103 -0.72 7.14 0.81
CA ALA A 103 -2.09 6.73 0.51
C ALA A 103 -3.03 7.91 0.32
N ALA A 104 -2.94 8.92 1.19
CA ALA A 104 -3.72 10.14 1.05
C ALA A 104 -3.38 10.88 -0.26
N ALA A 105 -2.10 11.03 -0.58
CA ALA A 105 -1.65 11.68 -1.81
C ALA A 105 -2.09 10.93 -3.07
N GLN A 106 -2.04 9.61 -3.08
CA GLN A 106 -2.48 8.79 -4.20
C GLN A 106 -3.98 8.97 -4.48
N MET A 107 -4.80 9.05 -3.43
CA MET A 107 -6.24 9.32 -3.60
C MET A 107 -6.49 10.77 -4.05
N MET A 108 -5.72 11.74 -3.53
CA MET A 108 -5.80 13.13 -3.98
C MET A 108 -5.35 13.30 -5.45
N MET A 109 -4.36 12.53 -5.91
CA MET A 109 -4.00 12.46 -7.33
C MET A 109 -5.13 11.88 -8.18
N SER A 110 -5.81 10.85 -7.69
CA SER A 110 -7.01 10.31 -8.35
C SER A 110 -8.12 11.36 -8.44
N ALA A 111 -8.37 12.11 -7.36
CA ALA A 111 -9.32 13.21 -7.33
C ALA A 111 -8.97 14.31 -8.33
N LEU A 112 -7.68 14.68 -8.40
CA LEU A 112 -7.17 15.65 -9.37
C LEU A 112 -7.36 15.16 -10.81
N PHE A 113 -7.06 13.89 -11.11
CA PHE A 113 -7.28 13.34 -12.45
C PHE A 113 -8.75 13.37 -12.84
N ILE A 114 -9.66 12.96 -11.94
CA ILE A 114 -11.11 13.02 -12.18
C ILE A 114 -11.54 14.46 -12.50
N HIS A 115 -11.04 15.44 -11.75
CA HIS A 115 -11.31 16.85 -12.03
C HIS A 115 -10.75 17.26 -13.40
N LEU A 116 -9.49 16.95 -13.70
CA LEU A 116 -8.86 17.31 -14.97
C LEU A 116 -9.57 16.68 -16.18
N THR A 117 -10.23 15.55 -16.01
CA THR A 117 -11.01 14.88 -17.04
C THR A 117 -12.51 15.20 -16.99
N GLY A 118 -12.92 16.24 -16.27
CA GLY A 118 -14.32 16.72 -16.26
C GLY A 118 -15.30 15.75 -15.61
N GLY A 119 -14.86 14.99 -14.60
CA GLY A 119 -15.73 14.06 -13.88
C GLY A 119 -16.04 12.75 -14.63
N ARG A 120 -15.23 12.37 -15.62
CA ARG A 120 -15.43 11.13 -16.39
C ARG A 120 -15.40 9.88 -15.50
N ILE A 121 -16.40 9.01 -15.69
CA ILE A 121 -16.53 7.76 -14.94
C ILE A 121 -15.31 6.85 -15.17
N GLU A 122 -14.73 6.85 -16.37
CA GLU A 122 -13.55 6.04 -16.69
C GLU A 122 -12.33 6.44 -15.86
N THR A 123 -12.20 7.73 -15.51
CA THR A 123 -11.07 8.18 -14.69
C THR A 123 -11.20 7.73 -13.23
N HIS A 124 -12.41 7.40 -12.76
CA HIS A 124 -12.62 6.83 -11.44
C HIS A 124 -11.98 5.44 -11.28
N PHE A 125 -11.71 4.72 -12.38
CA PHE A 125 -10.95 3.47 -12.33
C PHE A 125 -9.54 3.66 -11.72
N HIS A 126 -8.99 4.87 -11.76
CA HIS A 126 -7.72 5.19 -11.10
C HIS A 126 -7.79 5.01 -9.57
N ILE A 127 -8.95 5.26 -8.94
CA ILE A 127 -9.15 5.02 -7.50
C ILE A 127 -8.98 3.52 -7.21
N PHE A 128 -9.65 2.66 -7.97
CA PHE A 128 -9.60 1.21 -7.78
C PHE A 128 -8.22 0.63 -8.11
N GLY A 129 -7.58 1.10 -9.18
CA GLY A 129 -6.20 0.75 -9.51
C GLY A 129 -5.23 1.15 -8.40
N SER A 130 -5.40 2.36 -7.85
CA SER A 130 -4.59 2.84 -6.73
C SER A 130 -4.81 2.04 -5.44
N LEU A 131 -6.05 1.67 -5.12
CA LEU A 131 -6.35 0.78 -3.99
C LEU A 131 -5.67 -0.59 -4.16
N ALA A 132 -5.70 -1.15 -5.38
CA ALA A 132 -5.01 -2.40 -5.69
C ALA A 132 -3.50 -2.27 -5.46
N PHE A 133 -2.88 -1.17 -5.90
CA PHE A 133 -1.44 -0.96 -5.70
C PHE A 133 -1.12 -0.69 -4.23
N LEU A 134 -1.99 0.01 -3.48
CA LEU A 134 -1.80 0.29 -2.06
C LEU A 134 -1.86 -1.00 -1.23
N SER A 135 -2.53 -2.04 -1.73
CA SER A 135 -2.54 -3.36 -1.08
C SER A 135 -1.14 -3.99 -0.98
N PHE A 136 -0.16 -3.56 -1.80
CA PHE A 136 1.23 -4.03 -1.71
C PHE A 136 1.94 -3.60 -0.42
N TYR A 137 1.40 -2.65 0.34
CA TYR A 137 1.89 -2.40 1.70
C TYR A 137 1.63 -3.56 2.65
N LEU A 138 0.63 -4.42 2.36
CA LEU A 138 0.14 -5.46 3.28
C LEU A 138 -0.29 -4.91 4.67
N ASP A 139 -0.48 -3.59 4.78
CA ASP A 139 -0.97 -2.91 5.97
C ASP A 139 -2.41 -2.43 5.72
N TRP A 140 -3.37 -3.11 6.32
CA TRP A 140 -4.79 -2.81 6.12
C TRP A 140 -5.16 -1.37 6.52
N LYS A 141 -4.41 -0.74 7.43
CA LYS A 141 -4.69 0.64 7.86
C LYS A 141 -4.46 1.64 6.72
N VAL A 142 -3.51 1.35 5.83
CA VAL A 142 -3.21 2.19 4.67
C VAL A 142 -4.41 2.22 3.72
N ILE A 143 -5.04 1.06 3.51
CA ILE A 143 -6.25 0.93 2.69
C ILE A 143 -7.41 1.73 3.32
N VAL A 144 -7.56 1.68 4.65
CA VAL A 144 -8.58 2.47 5.35
C VAL A 144 -8.36 3.97 5.17
N THR A 145 -7.11 4.45 5.23
CA THR A 145 -6.81 5.86 4.92
C THR A 145 -7.23 6.22 3.50
N ALA A 146 -6.92 5.38 2.51
CA ALA A 146 -7.31 5.64 1.13
C ALA A 146 -8.83 5.69 0.93
N ILE A 147 -9.56 4.75 1.54
CA ILE A 147 -11.04 4.76 1.54
C ILE A 147 -11.55 6.05 2.18
N ALA A 148 -11.05 6.43 3.35
CA ALA A 148 -11.52 7.60 4.07
C ALA A 148 -11.31 8.89 3.27
N VAL A 149 -10.13 9.06 2.66
CA VAL A 149 -9.83 10.23 1.80
C VAL A 149 -10.74 10.25 0.58
N THR A 150 -10.97 9.11 -0.08
CA THR A 150 -11.83 9.01 -1.26
C THR A 150 -13.29 9.34 -0.92
N VAL A 151 -13.82 8.78 0.16
CA VAL A 151 -15.20 9.04 0.61
C VAL A 151 -15.37 10.50 1.00
N ALA A 152 -14.42 11.07 1.76
CA ALA A 152 -14.46 12.48 2.14
C ALA A 152 -14.45 13.38 0.90
N ASP A 153 -13.56 13.10 -0.04
CA ASP A 153 -13.46 13.82 -1.31
C ASP A 153 -14.78 13.78 -2.11
N HIS A 154 -15.37 12.59 -2.31
CA HIS A 154 -16.62 12.43 -3.06
C HIS A 154 -17.84 13.04 -2.34
N PHE A 155 -17.85 13.01 -1.02
CA PHE A 155 -18.87 13.66 -0.23
C PHE A 155 -18.78 15.19 -0.36
N PHE A 156 -17.62 15.78 -0.04
CA PHE A 156 -17.49 17.24 -0.02
C PHE A 156 -17.54 17.85 -1.42
N ARG A 157 -16.77 17.33 -2.39
CA ARG A 157 -16.85 17.83 -3.77
C ARG A 157 -18.19 17.47 -4.41
N GLY A 158 -18.83 16.37 -4.03
CA GLY A 158 -20.18 16.04 -4.49
C GLY A 158 -21.23 17.06 -4.08
N ILE A 159 -21.10 17.68 -2.89
CA ILE A 159 -21.99 18.74 -2.42
C ILE A 159 -21.62 20.10 -3.03
N TYR A 160 -20.33 20.47 -3.00
CA TYR A 160 -19.91 21.83 -3.31
C TYR A 160 -19.48 22.05 -4.76
N TYR A 161 -19.02 21.01 -5.46
CA TYR A 161 -18.58 21.11 -6.85
C TYR A 161 -18.84 19.80 -7.64
N PRO A 162 -20.11 19.38 -7.76
CA PRO A 162 -20.49 18.07 -8.28
C PRO A 162 -20.01 17.82 -9.71
N GLU A 163 -19.98 18.86 -10.55
CA GLU A 163 -19.50 18.77 -11.93
C GLU A 163 -18.06 18.22 -12.02
N SER A 164 -17.20 18.59 -11.06
CA SER A 164 -15.81 18.13 -11.00
C SER A 164 -15.62 16.65 -10.67
N ILE A 165 -16.69 15.96 -10.26
CA ILE A 165 -16.68 14.52 -9.96
C ILE A 165 -17.62 13.78 -10.90
N TYR A 166 -18.86 14.23 -11.02
CA TYR A 166 -19.91 13.50 -11.70
C TYR A 166 -20.12 13.94 -13.14
N GLY A 167 -19.41 14.99 -13.59
CA GLY A 167 -19.54 15.57 -14.93
C GLY A 167 -20.85 16.31 -15.16
N VAL A 168 -21.67 16.49 -14.12
CA VAL A 168 -22.99 17.14 -14.19
C VAL A 168 -23.17 18.14 -13.06
N LEU A 169 -23.87 19.24 -13.34
CA LEU A 169 -24.13 20.32 -12.37
C LEU A 169 -25.14 19.92 -11.29
N LEU A 170 -26.14 19.11 -11.65
CA LEU A 170 -27.23 18.69 -10.77
C LEU A 170 -27.28 17.15 -10.74
N PRO A 171 -26.40 16.49 -9.97
CA PRO A 171 -26.47 15.05 -9.77
C PRO A 171 -27.63 14.68 -8.85
N ASP A 172 -28.06 13.41 -8.89
CA ASP A 172 -28.92 12.86 -7.85
C ASP A 172 -28.25 12.96 -6.47
N GLU A 173 -29.04 13.32 -5.45
CA GLU A 173 -28.56 13.64 -4.10
C GLU A 173 -27.77 12.48 -3.43
N PHE A 174 -28.01 11.24 -3.86
CA PHE A 174 -27.38 10.04 -3.30
C PHE A 174 -26.25 9.45 -4.16
N ARG A 175 -25.83 10.13 -5.23
CA ARG A 175 -24.80 9.61 -6.14
C ARG A 175 -23.46 9.33 -5.44
N PHE A 176 -23.13 10.10 -4.40
CA PHE A 176 -21.93 9.85 -3.58
C PHE A 176 -22.02 8.54 -2.78
N LEU A 177 -23.23 8.11 -2.37
CA LEU A 177 -23.44 6.83 -1.67
C LEU A 177 -23.15 5.67 -2.61
N GLU A 178 -23.58 5.76 -3.87
CA GLU A 178 -23.31 4.73 -4.88
C GLU A 178 -21.80 4.57 -5.11
N HIS A 179 -21.08 5.68 -5.32
CA HIS A 179 -19.63 5.66 -5.50
C HIS A 179 -18.91 5.16 -4.24
N GLY A 180 -19.33 5.65 -3.08
CA GLY A 180 -18.81 5.21 -1.78
C GLY A 180 -19.03 3.71 -1.54
N ALA A 181 -20.18 3.16 -1.93
CA ALA A 181 -20.48 1.74 -1.79
C ALA A 181 -19.52 0.86 -2.59
N TRP A 182 -19.20 1.22 -3.83
CA TRP A 182 -18.21 0.48 -4.64
C TRP A 182 -16.80 0.52 -4.04
N VAL A 183 -16.38 1.68 -3.55
CA VAL A 183 -15.08 1.84 -2.87
C VAL A 183 -15.02 1.01 -1.58
N LEU A 184 -16.09 1.02 -0.77
CA LEU A 184 -16.20 0.23 0.45
C LEU A 184 -16.21 -1.28 0.15
N PHE A 185 -16.93 -1.69 -0.90
CA PHE A 185 -16.98 -3.08 -1.33
C PHE A 185 -15.59 -3.61 -1.71
N CYS A 186 -14.88 -2.92 -2.60
CA CYS A 186 -13.50 -3.29 -2.97
C CYS A 186 -12.55 -3.21 -1.76
N GLY A 187 -12.69 -2.15 -0.97
CA GLY A 187 -11.91 -1.91 0.24
C GLY A 187 -12.02 -3.03 1.26
N PHE A 188 -13.22 -3.60 1.46
CA PHE A 188 -13.45 -4.73 2.36
C PHE A 188 -12.57 -5.94 2.01
N PHE A 189 -12.53 -6.33 0.74
CA PHE A 189 -11.72 -7.47 0.30
C PHE A 189 -10.23 -7.20 0.45
N LEU A 190 -9.76 -5.99 0.11
CA LEU A 190 -8.35 -5.62 0.22
C LEU A 190 -7.89 -5.55 1.69
N VAL A 191 -8.71 -4.97 2.58
CA VAL A 191 -8.44 -4.95 4.04
C VAL A 191 -8.35 -6.37 4.57
N ARG A 192 -9.28 -7.25 4.20
CA ARG A 192 -9.27 -8.66 4.61
C ARG A 192 -8.05 -9.39 4.07
N HIS A 193 -7.68 -9.15 2.81
CA HIS A 193 -6.48 -9.73 2.20
C HIS A 193 -5.21 -9.29 2.94
N ALA A 194 -4.98 -7.99 3.08
CA ALA A 194 -3.81 -7.45 3.77
C ALA A 194 -3.68 -7.99 5.20
N ASN A 195 -4.79 -8.04 5.95
CA ASN A 195 -4.80 -8.59 7.31
C ASN A 195 -4.49 -10.10 7.34
N LYS A 196 -5.12 -10.89 6.46
CA LYS A 196 -4.86 -12.34 6.38
C LYS A 196 -3.43 -12.64 5.97
N THR A 197 -2.92 -11.98 4.93
CA THR A 197 -1.57 -12.19 4.41
C THR A 197 -0.53 -11.83 5.47
N SER A 198 -0.67 -10.68 6.14
CA SER A 198 0.28 -10.27 7.17
C SER A 198 0.31 -11.21 8.38
N LYS A 199 -0.85 -11.75 8.79
CA LYS A 199 -0.93 -12.79 9.83
C LYS A 199 -0.32 -14.11 9.38
N ALA A 200 -0.58 -14.55 8.15
CA ALA A 200 -0.02 -15.77 7.61
C ALA A 200 1.52 -15.74 7.60
N TRP A 201 2.12 -14.63 7.18
CA TRP A 201 3.58 -14.47 7.21
C TRP A 201 4.17 -14.47 8.62
N LEU A 202 3.46 -13.93 9.61
CA LEU A 202 3.87 -14.01 11.01
C LEU A 202 3.83 -15.46 11.51
N THR A 203 2.72 -16.16 11.27
CA THR A 203 2.58 -17.58 11.62
C THR A 203 3.65 -18.43 10.97
N PHE A 204 3.97 -18.22 9.68
CA PHE A 204 5.07 -18.92 9.03
C PHE A 204 6.43 -18.66 9.66
N ALA A 205 6.67 -17.44 10.16
CA ALA A 205 7.91 -17.13 10.86
C ALA A 205 7.98 -17.82 12.23
N GLU A 206 6.87 -17.89 12.97
CA GLU A 206 6.75 -18.59 14.26
C GLU A 206 6.94 -20.10 14.08
N GLU A 207 6.18 -20.72 13.17
CA GLU A 207 6.26 -22.15 12.88
C GLU A 207 7.62 -22.54 12.32
N GLY A 208 8.17 -21.74 11.39
CA GLY A 208 9.51 -21.98 10.84
C GLY A 208 10.60 -21.89 11.91
N GLY A 209 10.50 -20.92 12.82
CA GLY A 209 11.40 -20.81 13.97
C GLY A 209 11.27 -21.99 14.93
N MET A 210 10.05 -22.47 15.18
CA MET A 210 9.80 -23.64 16.03
C MET A 210 10.37 -24.92 15.40
N LEU A 211 10.20 -25.13 14.10
CA LEU A 211 10.78 -26.27 13.39
C LEU A 211 12.31 -26.22 13.40
N GLU A 212 12.90 -25.03 13.18
CA GLU A 212 14.34 -24.81 13.29
C GLU A 212 14.83 -25.17 14.71
N ALA A 213 14.09 -24.77 15.76
CA ALA A 213 14.41 -25.09 17.15
C ALA A 213 14.32 -26.60 17.45
N ILE A 214 13.23 -27.27 17.06
CA ILE A 214 13.07 -28.72 17.24
C ILE A 214 14.24 -29.46 16.56
N SER A 215 14.58 -29.08 15.32
CA SER A 215 15.68 -29.70 14.59
C SER A 215 17.04 -29.53 15.29
N GLU A 216 17.28 -28.37 15.91
CA GLU A 216 18.51 -28.06 16.65
C GLU A 216 18.58 -28.82 17.97
N VAL A 217 17.45 -28.95 18.69
CA VAL A 217 17.38 -29.74 19.93
C VAL A 217 17.63 -31.22 19.63
N GLU A 218 16.96 -31.80 18.63
CA GLU A 218 17.19 -33.18 18.21
C GLU A 218 18.65 -33.40 17.76
N TRP A 219 19.23 -32.43 17.05
CA TRP A 219 20.64 -32.48 16.69
C TRP A 219 21.55 -32.49 17.91
N ARG A 220 21.23 -31.72 18.96
CA ARG A 220 22.00 -31.65 20.22
C ARG A 220 21.85 -32.87 21.11
N GLU A 221 20.73 -33.58 21.03
CA GLU A 221 20.51 -34.82 21.78
C GLU A 221 21.17 -36.04 21.11
N ARG A 222 21.34 -36.03 19.78
CA ARG A 222 22.06 -37.09 19.05
C ARG A 222 23.50 -37.23 19.54
N SER A 223 23.97 -38.48 19.65
CA SER A 223 25.35 -38.77 20.04
C SER A 223 26.36 -38.28 18.99
N VAL A 224 27.59 -38.00 19.41
CA VAL A 224 28.66 -37.53 18.49
C VAL A 224 28.88 -38.51 17.34
N LEU A 225 28.82 -39.81 17.61
CA LEU A 225 28.97 -40.87 16.59
C LEU A 225 27.84 -40.86 15.56
N GLU A 226 26.59 -40.62 15.98
CA GLU A 226 25.45 -40.52 15.07
C GLU A 226 25.53 -39.27 14.20
N ARG A 227 26.03 -38.15 14.74
CA ARG A 227 26.25 -36.92 13.96
C ARG A 227 27.33 -37.13 12.89
N GLU A 228 28.46 -37.71 13.26
CA GLU A 228 29.55 -38.00 12.32
C GLU A 228 29.13 -38.98 11.22
N ALA A 229 28.35 -40.01 11.56
CA ALA A 229 27.82 -40.96 10.59
C ALA A 229 26.87 -40.28 9.58
N MET A 230 26.04 -39.35 10.03
CA MET A 230 25.08 -38.63 9.20
C MET A 230 25.75 -37.60 8.29
N GLU A 231 26.79 -36.90 8.77
CA GLU A 231 27.59 -36.01 7.93
C GLU A 231 28.33 -36.76 6.82
N ARG A 232 28.90 -37.94 7.13
CA ARG A 232 29.53 -38.82 6.13
C ARG A 232 28.52 -39.29 5.09
N ALA A 233 27.34 -39.75 5.50
CA ALA A 233 26.28 -40.18 4.59
C ALA A 233 25.78 -39.03 3.68
N LYS A 234 25.73 -37.80 4.20
CA LYS A 234 25.33 -36.61 3.42
C LYS A 234 26.41 -36.18 2.43
N ALA A 235 27.68 -36.36 2.76
CA ALA A 235 28.81 -36.10 1.87
C ALA A 235 28.97 -37.14 0.76
N GLU A 236 28.58 -38.40 1.02
CA GLU A 236 28.62 -39.49 0.04
C GLU A 236 27.41 -39.49 -0.93
N GLY A 237 26.33 -38.79 -0.57
CA GLY A 237 25.10 -38.67 -1.37
C GLY A 237 24.99 -37.40 -2.24
N ALA A 238 26.02 -36.55 -2.28
CA ALA A 238 26.11 -35.34 -3.10
C ALA A 238 27.12 -35.51 -4.24
#